data_AF-A0A9E4RD95-F1
#
_entry.id   AF-A0A9E4RD95-F1
#
_cell.length_a   1.000
_cell.length_b   1.000
_cell.length_c   1.000
_cell.angle_alpha   90.00
_cell.angle_beta   90.00
_cell.angle_gamma   90.00
#
_symmetry.space_group_name_H-M   'P 1'
#
loop_
_entity.id
_entity.type
_entity.pdbx_description
1 polymer ?
#
loop_
_entity_poly.entity_id
_entity_poly.type
_entity_poly.pdbx_seq_one_letter_code
_entity_poly.pdbx_strand_id
1 'polypeptide(L)'
;MPKPRIAVFSGPTSTIANSPTLVTSNKGRKPGERVLEGRYDHLAAQVLYEPVTVRIRKFTAHPLEEDARDVYQDDGKEYYEVELRPEDGAYPLPYMGRRANGDSEGAPFEEGDLVDAALKYGGRQFFYPDASRIFADIDRSISGRDEHGEGNILDRKADYDFIRALPPSGFSRQGEVSGVDYFPYKPYAISNRPRYSDLARVTNTVQRSLDSGQYAGGIWLEGSPTVEETCYWLSLLIDTDLPIAACASQRTHGQLANDGDRNIVDAVEFILSGQGAGLGAVGVQDERIYAAREFKKADDRPG
;
A
#
# COMPACT_ATOMS: atom_id res chain seq x y z
N MET A 1 26.08 9.26 5.11
CA MET A 1 25.60 10.51 4.50
C MET A 1 24.17 10.73 5.00
N PRO A 2 23.58 11.94 4.94
CA PRO A 2 22.13 12.07 5.10
C PRO A 2 21.43 11.20 4.04
N LYS A 3 20.26 10.65 4.36
CA LYS A 3 19.41 10.00 3.36
C LYS A 3 18.93 11.05 2.33
N PRO A 4 18.82 10.70 1.04
CA PRO A 4 18.05 11.50 0.09
C PRO A 4 16.56 11.49 0.50
N ARG A 5 15.80 12.52 0.15
CA ARG A 5 14.35 12.57 0.40
C ARG A 5 13.57 12.39 -0.89
N ILE A 6 12.43 11.71 -0.84
CA ILE A 6 11.55 11.50 -2.00
C ILE A 6 10.13 11.94 -1.65
N ALA A 7 9.49 12.69 -2.55
CA ALA A 7 8.09 13.10 -2.42
C ALA A 7 7.17 12.00 -2.98
N VAL A 8 6.26 11.46 -2.17
CA VAL A 8 5.36 10.36 -2.56
C VAL A 8 3.93 10.88 -2.67
N PHE A 9 3.48 11.13 -3.89
CA PHE A 9 2.19 11.73 -4.21
C PHE A 9 1.09 10.68 -4.38
N SER A 10 -0.04 10.90 -3.70
CA SER A 10 -1.24 10.07 -3.83
C SER A 10 -2.19 10.64 -4.88
N GLY A 11 -2.36 9.92 -5.98
CA GLY A 11 -3.27 10.24 -7.07
C GLY A 11 -4.66 9.59 -6.95
N PRO A 12 -5.60 9.96 -7.83
CA PRO A 12 -6.97 9.47 -7.79
C PRO A 12 -7.03 7.99 -8.14
N THR A 13 -7.95 7.22 -7.57
CA THR A 13 -8.14 5.78 -7.87
C THR A 13 -6.92 4.86 -7.66
N SER A 14 -5.85 5.33 -7.01
CA SER A 14 -4.55 4.67 -6.83
C SER A 14 -4.61 3.19 -6.41
N THR A 15 -4.54 2.26 -7.38
CA THR A 15 -4.81 0.82 -7.14
C THR A 15 -3.71 0.13 -6.36
N ILE A 16 -2.49 0.68 -6.44
CA ILE A 16 -1.34 0.35 -5.59
C ILE A 16 -1.60 0.71 -4.12
N ALA A 17 -2.32 1.80 -3.86
CA ALA A 17 -2.79 2.21 -2.55
C ALA A 17 -4.19 1.66 -2.19
N ASN A 18 -4.57 0.50 -2.72
CA ASN A 18 -5.81 -0.21 -2.36
C ASN A 18 -5.52 -1.53 -1.65
N SER A 19 -6.43 -1.96 -0.78
CA SER A 19 -6.42 -3.27 -0.13
C SER A 19 -7.62 -4.15 -0.55
N PRO A 20 -7.57 -5.48 -0.35
CA PRO A 20 -8.74 -6.34 -0.39
C PRO A 20 -9.82 -5.91 0.60
N THR A 21 -11.06 -6.37 0.36
CA THR A 21 -12.13 -6.19 1.33
C THR A 21 -11.78 -6.93 2.64
N LEU A 22 -11.63 -6.18 3.74
CA LEU A 22 -11.36 -6.75 5.06
C LEU A 22 -12.59 -7.52 5.57
N VAL A 23 -12.63 -8.82 5.29
CA VAL A 23 -13.67 -9.78 5.70
C VAL A 23 -13.35 -10.29 7.11
N THR A 24 -14.34 -10.50 7.99
CA THR A 24 -14.04 -11.05 9.34
C THR A 24 -13.53 -12.49 9.25
N SER A 25 -12.43 -12.80 9.94
CA SER A 25 -11.87 -14.16 10.08
C SER A 25 -12.81 -15.10 10.84
N ASN A 26 -12.62 -16.42 10.75
CA ASN A 26 -13.43 -17.39 11.50
C ASN A 26 -13.29 -17.22 13.02
N LYS A 27 -12.14 -16.74 13.51
CA LYS A 27 -11.93 -16.38 14.92
C LYS A 27 -12.77 -15.18 15.37
N GLY A 28 -13.08 -14.25 14.47
CA GLY A 28 -13.97 -13.11 14.74
C GLY A 28 -15.45 -13.41 14.46
N ARG A 29 -15.81 -14.64 14.09
CA ARG A 29 -17.18 -15.08 13.79
C ARG A 29 -17.81 -15.85 14.95
N LYS A 30 -19.14 -15.85 14.97
CA LYS A 30 -19.99 -16.50 15.98
C LYS A 30 -20.62 -17.79 15.44
N PRO A 31 -21.08 -18.70 16.33
CA PRO A 31 -21.93 -19.82 15.93
C PRO A 31 -23.14 -19.35 15.11
N GLY A 32 -23.39 -20.00 13.97
CA GLY A 32 -24.48 -19.65 13.05
C GLY A 32 -24.14 -18.60 11.99
N GLU A 33 -23.00 -17.92 12.08
CA GLU A 33 -22.50 -17.04 11.01
C GLU A 33 -21.84 -17.87 9.89
N ARG A 34 -21.76 -17.31 8.67
CA ARG A 34 -21.14 -17.96 7.52
C ARG A 34 -19.66 -18.29 7.83
N VAL A 35 -19.32 -19.56 7.88
CA VAL A 35 -17.92 -20.02 8.04
C VAL A 35 -17.17 -19.78 6.72
N LEU A 36 -15.92 -19.31 6.81
CA LEU A 36 -14.99 -19.26 5.69
C LEU A 36 -14.36 -20.63 5.49
N GLU A 37 -14.38 -21.15 4.25
CA GLU A 37 -13.74 -22.42 3.90
C GLU A 37 -12.21 -22.30 3.89
N GLY A 38 -11.53 -23.43 4.15
CA GLY A 38 -10.06 -23.52 4.18
C GLY A 38 -9.50 -23.96 5.53
N ARG A 39 -8.17 -24.11 5.60
CA ARG A 39 -7.44 -24.58 6.80
C ARG A 39 -7.04 -23.45 7.75
N TYR A 40 -6.93 -22.23 7.25
CA TYR A 40 -6.35 -21.09 7.97
C TYR A 40 -7.18 -19.82 7.73
N ASP A 41 -7.24 -18.95 8.74
CA ASP A 41 -7.70 -17.57 8.55
C ASP A 41 -6.71 -16.81 7.66
N HIS A 42 -7.22 -15.88 6.85
CA HIS A 42 -6.38 -14.84 6.28
C HIS A 42 -5.84 -13.93 7.40
N LEU A 43 -4.66 -13.36 7.20
CA LEU A 43 -4.04 -12.41 8.12
C LEU A 43 -4.15 -11.00 7.56
N ALA A 44 -4.38 -10.03 8.44
CA ALA A 44 -4.33 -8.60 8.18
C ALA A 44 -3.34 -7.96 9.17
N ALA A 45 -2.50 -7.06 8.68
CA ALA A 45 -1.47 -6.43 9.50
C ALA A 45 -2.09 -5.40 10.47
N GLN A 46 -2.18 -5.78 11.75
CA GLN A 46 -2.86 -5.07 12.84
C GLN A 46 -1.88 -4.76 13.98
N VAL A 47 -1.97 -3.57 14.60
CA VAL A 47 -1.11 -3.17 15.72
C VAL A 47 -1.61 -3.77 17.02
N LEU A 48 -0.70 -4.10 17.95
CA LEU A 48 -1.03 -4.57 19.29
C LEU A 48 -1.68 -3.47 20.14
N TYR A 49 -2.55 -3.84 21.08
CA TYR A 49 -3.13 -2.90 22.03
C TYR A 49 -2.16 -2.53 23.16
N GLU A 50 -1.41 -3.53 23.65
CA GLU A 50 -0.41 -3.43 24.71
C GLU A 50 0.74 -4.42 24.42
N PRO A 51 1.93 -4.26 25.02
CA PRO A 51 3.04 -5.20 24.83
C PRO A 51 2.69 -6.63 25.26
N VAL A 52 3.16 -7.63 24.50
CA VAL A 52 2.92 -9.05 24.79
C VAL A 52 4.18 -9.89 24.58
N THR A 53 4.55 -10.68 25.58
CA THR A 53 5.61 -11.69 25.46
C THR A 53 5.07 -12.91 24.73
N VAL A 54 5.60 -13.21 23.54
CA VAL A 54 5.30 -14.41 22.77
C VAL A 54 6.42 -15.44 22.86
N ARG A 55 6.08 -16.70 22.63
CA ARG A 55 7.05 -17.81 22.51
C ARG A 55 7.02 -18.35 21.08
N ILE A 56 8.07 -18.05 20.33
CA ILE A 56 8.24 -18.46 18.93
C ILE A 56 9.04 -19.77 18.93
N ARG A 57 8.48 -20.86 18.41
CA ARG A 57 9.17 -22.17 18.36
C ARG A 57 10.44 -22.07 17.51
N LYS A 58 11.57 -22.57 18.02
CA LYS A 58 12.82 -22.68 17.26
C LYS A 58 12.64 -23.58 16.03
N PHE A 59 13.50 -23.41 15.03
CA PHE A 59 13.55 -24.25 13.83
C PHE A 59 12.24 -24.24 13.01
N THR A 60 11.64 -23.06 12.85
CA THR A 60 10.38 -22.87 12.10
C THR A 60 10.40 -21.76 11.05
N ALA A 61 11.50 -21.02 10.90
CA ALA A 61 11.66 -20.01 9.86
C ALA A 61 12.07 -20.63 8.50
N HIS A 62 12.75 -21.79 8.51
CA HIS A 62 13.04 -22.57 7.30
C HIS A 62 13.05 -24.09 7.58
N PRO A 63 12.59 -24.97 6.67
CA PRO A 63 12.49 -26.41 6.94
C PRO A 63 13.81 -27.12 7.27
N LEU A 64 14.95 -26.58 6.85
CA LEU A 64 16.29 -27.14 7.14
C LEU A 64 16.91 -26.64 8.45
N GLU A 65 16.26 -25.74 9.21
CA GLU A 65 16.79 -25.32 10.51
C GLU A 65 16.85 -26.47 11.53
N GLU A 66 15.92 -27.41 11.45
CA GLU A 66 15.83 -28.60 12.32
C GLU A 66 16.86 -29.68 11.92
N ASP A 67 17.20 -29.77 10.62
CA ASP A 67 18.24 -30.66 10.09
C ASP A 67 19.65 -30.13 10.42
N ALA A 68 19.84 -28.81 10.31
CA ALA A 68 21.08 -28.11 10.65
C ALA A 68 21.15 -27.65 12.12
N ARG A 69 20.39 -28.26 13.04
CA ARG A 69 20.24 -27.84 14.46
C ARG A 69 21.58 -27.50 15.14
N ASP A 70 22.64 -28.26 14.85
CA ASP A 70 23.98 -28.12 15.43
C ASP A 70 24.72 -26.80 15.11
N VAL A 71 24.29 -26.01 14.11
CA VAL A 71 24.88 -24.68 13.82
C VAL A 71 24.18 -23.53 14.54
N TYR A 72 23.09 -23.81 15.26
CA TYR A 72 22.31 -22.81 16.01
C TYR A 72 22.73 -22.76 17.48
N GLN A 73 22.53 -21.60 18.12
CA GLN A 73 22.81 -21.44 19.54
C GLN A 73 21.72 -22.12 20.39
N ASP A 74 22.15 -23.05 21.25
CA ASP A 74 21.29 -23.66 22.25
C ASP A 74 21.40 -22.97 23.62
N ASP A 75 20.24 -22.71 24.24
CA ASP A 75 20.04 -22.16 25.58
C ASP A 75 19.17 -23.10 26.46
N GLY A 76 18.93 -24.33 26.00
CA GLY A 76 18.06 -25.31 26.64
C GLY A 76 16.56 -25.08 26.41
N LYS A 77 16.17 -24.17 25.50
CA LYS A 77 14.76 -23.90 25.17
C LYS A 77 14.44 -24.28 23.73
N GLU A 78 13.25 -24.87 23.53
CA GLU A 78 12.65 -25.12 22.20
C GLU A 78 11.93 -23.88 21.62
N TYR A 79 12.07 -22.71 22.25
CA TYR A 79 11.47 -21.44 21.82
C TYR A 79 12.37 -20.23 22.07
N TYR A 80 12.24 -19.22 21.21
CA TYR A 80 12.64 -17.85 21.49
C TYR A 80 11.52 -17.16 22.28
N GLU A 81 11.89 -16.40 23.31
CA GLU A 81 10.95 -15.58 24.08
C GLU A 81 11.16 -14.12 23.69
N VAL A 82 10.11 -13.49 23.14
CA VAL A 82 10.20 -12.17 22.50
C VAL A 82 9.05 -11.30 23.00
N GLU A 83 9.37 -10.12 23.49
CA GLU A 83 8.37 -9.07 23.76
C GLU A 83 8.06 -8.36 22.43
N LEU A 84 6.78 -8.35 22.05
CA LEU A 84 6.26 -7.61 20.90
C LEU A 84 5.48 -6.40 21.40
N ARG A 85 5.68 -5.24 20.78
CA ARG A 85 5.13 -3.96 21.26
C ARG A 85 4.25 -3.24 20.23
N PRO A 86 3.32 -2.37 20.66
CA PRO A 86 2.56 -1.52 19.74
C PRO A 86 3.45 -0.64 18.86
N GLU A 87 4.52 -0.07 19.42
CA GLU A 87 5.46 0.80 18.70
C GLU A 87 6.34 0.08 17.66
N ASP A 88 6.48 -1.25 17.74
CA ASP A 88 7.19 -2.03 16.72
C ASP A 88 6.46 -1.97 15.36
N GLY A 89 5.14 -1.70 15.37
CA GLY A 89 4.29 -1.63 14.17
C GLY A 89 3.36 -2.83 13.98
N ALA A 90 2.69 -2.88 12.83
CA ALA A 90 1.59 -3.83 12.60
C ALA A 90 2.06 -5.29 12.41
N TYR A 91 1.36 -6.26 12.99
CA TYR A 91 1.64 -7.70 12.90
C TYR A 91 0.57 -8.43 12.07
N PRO A 92 0.95 -9.43 11.25
CA PRO A 92 -0.03 -10.29 10.56
C PRO A 92 -0.88 -11.09 11.55
N LEU A 93 -2.12 -10.65 11.77
CA LEU A 93 -3.07 -11.25 12.71
C LEU A 93 -4.41 -11.52 12.00
N PRO A 94 -5.20 -12.54 12.40
CA PRO A 94 -6.53 -12.75 11.83
C PRO A 94 -7.40 -11.49 11.97
N TYR A 95 -8.15 -11.11 10.94
CA TYR A 95 -8.97 -9.90 11.02
C TYR A 95 -10.18 -10.12 11.94
N MET A 96 -10.23 -9.39 13.06
CA MET A 96 -11.25 -9.55 14.10
C MET A 96 -12.39 -8.53 14.00
N GLY A 97 -12.28 -7.53 13.10
CA GLY A 97 -13.26 -6.45 12.99
C GLY A 97 -14.65 -6.93 12.59
N ARG A 98 -15.68 -6.36 13.21
CA ARG A 98 -17.11 -6.62 12.98
C ARG A 98 -17.85 -5.32 12.69
N ARG A 99 -18.90 -5.37 11.86
CA ARG A 99 -19.73 -4.22 11.47
C ARG A 99 -20.84 -3.98 12.48
N ALA A 100 -21.11 -2.72 12.83
CA ALA A 100 -22.26 -2.38 13.66
C ALA A 100 -23.57 -2.59 12.87
N ASN A 101 -24.53 -3.28 13.48
CA ASN A 101 -25.84 -3.62 12.90
C ASN A 101 -27.02 -3.24 13.82
N GLY A 102 -26.75 -2.59 14.96
CA GLY A 102 -27.73 -2.31 16.02
C GLY A 102 -27.68 -3.29 17.20
N ASP A 103 -27.02 -4.45 17.05
CA ASP A 103 -26.67 -5.34 18.15
C ASP A 103 -25.39 -4.82 18.85
N SER A 104 -25.32 -4.99 20.16
CA SER A 104 -24.10 -4.96 20.99
C SER A 104 -22.91 -5.71 20.38
N GLU A 105 -23.18 -6.80 19.68
CA GLU A 105 -22.21 -7.78 19.21
C GLU A 105 -21.82 -7.64 17.73
N GLY A 106 -22.50 -6.76 16.99
CA GLY A 106 -22.28 -6.55 15.56
C GLY A 106 -22.51 -7.78 14.68
N ALA A 107 -22.15 -7.67 13.39
CA ALA A 107 -22.14 -8.76 12.41
C ALA A 107 -20.76 -8.85 11.71
N PRO A 108 -20.43 -9.94 10.99
CA PRO A 108 -19.18 -10.01 10.23
C PRO A 108 -19.13 -8.94 9.15
N PHE A 109 -17.95 -8.40 8.88
CA PHE A 109 -17.69 -7.74 7.60
C PHE A 109 -17.57 -8.79 6.49
N GLU A 110 -18.21 -8.55 5.36
CA GLU A 110 -18.22 -9.42 4.18
C GLU A 110 -17.97 -8.60 2.91
N GLU A 111 -17.57 -9.24 1.81
CA GLU A 111 -17.42 -8.55 0.52
C GLU A 111 -18.77 -8.08 -0.05
N GLY A 112 -19.85 -8.82 0.23
CA GLY A 112 -21.22 -8.43 -0.12
C GLY A 112 -21.68 -7.11 0.50
N ASP A 113 -21.07 -6.65 1.59
CA ASP A 113 -21.37 -5.35 2.18
C ASP A 113 -21.16 -4.20 1.16
N LEU A 114 -20.24 -4.37 0.19
CA LEU A 114 -19.83 -3.33 -0.77
C LEU A 114 -20.82 -3.10 -1.91
N VAL A 115 -21.81 -3.99 -2.07
CA VAL A 115 -22.91 -3.84 -3.04
C VAL A 115 -24.24 -3.54 -2.35
N ASP A 116 -24.30 -3.59 -1.01
CA ASP A 116 -25.49 -3.30 -0.23
C ASP A 116 -25.64 -1.78 0.02
N ALA A 117 -26.61 -1.17 -0.66
CA ALA A 117 -26.93 0.25 -0.52
C ALA A 117 -27.51 0.61 0.86
N ALA A 118 -28.18 -0.30 1.56
CA ALA A 118 -28.69 -0.08 2.92
C ALA A 118 -27.55 -0.04 3.95
N LEU A 119 -26.49 -0.84 3.73
CA LEU A 119 -25.22 -0.74 4.47
C LEU A 119 -24.31 0.40 3.96
N LYS A 120 -24.80 1.26 3.05
CA LYS A 120 -24.05 2.35 2.41
C LYS A 120 -22.74 1.85 1.78
N TYR A 121 -22.81 0.72 1.07
CA TYR A 121 -21.69 0.06 0.41
C TYR A 121 -20.55 -0.29 1.41
N GLY A 122 -20.94 -0.78 2.59
CA GLY A 122 -20.07 -1.16 3.69
C GLY A 122 -19.57 0.00 4.56
N GLY A 123 -19.84 1.25 4.19
CA GLY A 123 -19.58 2.44 5.00
C GLY A 123 -18.10 2.71 5.33
N ARG A 124 -17.16 2.09 4.61
CA ARG A 124 -15.71 2.13 4.87
C ARG A 124 -14.90 2.18 3.56
N GLN A 125 -13.65 2.61 3.67
CA GLN A 125 -12.72 2.75 2.54
C GLN A 125 -11.61 1.68 2.62
N PHE A 126 -11.17 1.19 1.47
CA PHE A 126 -10.08 0.20 1.33
C PHE A 126 -8.84 0.77 0.66
N PHE A 127 -8.99 1.93 0.04
CA PHE A 127 -7.88 2.76 -0.38
C PHE A 127 -7.29 3.46 0.86
N TYR A 128 -5.97 3.46 0.97
CA TYR A 128 -5.26 4.23 2.01
C TYR A 128 -5.35 5.73 1.69
N PRO A 129 -5.43 6.63 2.69
CA PRO A 129 -5.52 8.07 2.46
C PRO A 129 -4.26 8.65 1.81
N ASP A 130 -3.12 7.98 2.04
CA ASP A 130 -1.81 8.19 1.42
C ASP A 130 -1.01 6.88 1.47
N ALA A 131 0.21 6.90 0.94
CA ALA A 131 1.05 5.70 0.78
C ALA A 131 1.89 5.31 2.02
N SER A 132 1.88 6.09 3.11
CA SER A 132 2.75 5.85 4.28
C SER A 132 2.64 4.43 4.83
N ARG A 133 1.42 3.90 4.88
CA ARG A 133 1.15 2.54 5.37
C ARG A 133 1.70 1.45 4.44
N ILE A 134 1.69 1.68 3.13
CA ILE A 134 2.22 0.74 2.12
C ILE A 134 3.73 0.62 2.29
N PHE A 135 4.43 1.75 2.43
CA PHE A 135 5.89 1.77 2.61
C PHE A 135 6.28 1.04 3.91
N ALA A 136 5.55 1.27 5.00
CA ALA A 136 5.76 0.57 6.27
C ALA A 136 5.44 -0.94 6.21
N ASP A 137 4.40 -1.35 5.47
CA ASP A 137 4.09 -2.77 5.25
C ASP A 137 5.12 -3.42 4.30
N ILE A 138 5.65 -2.71 3.30
CA ILE A 138 6.78 -3.19 2.47
C ILE A 138 8.00 -3.42 3.35
N ASP A 139 8.47 -2.43 4.11
CA ASP A 139 9.70 -2.54 4.91
C ASP A 139 9.66 -3.65 5.99
N ARG A 140 8.45 -4.06 6.41
CA ARG A 140 8.21 -5.01 7.50
C ARG A 140 7.73 -6.41 7.05
N SER A 141 7.19 -6.56 5.85
CA SER A 141 6.53 -7.81 5.42
C SER A 141 7.50 -8.92 5.02
N ILE A 142 6.98 -10.15 4.92
CA ILE A 142 7.74 -11.34 4.48
C ILE A 142 8.23 -11.18 3.03
N SER A 143 7.45 -10.48 2.19
CA SER A 143 7.77 -10.09 0.81
C SER A 143 8.68 -8.86 0.69
N GLY A 144 9.00 -8.20 1.81
CA GLY A 144 9.76 -6.96 1.87
C GLY A 144 11.28 -7.09 1.96
N ARG A 145 11.81 -8.30 1.86
CA ARG A 145 13.25 -8.59 2.00
C ARG A 145 13.97 -8.44 0.67
N ASP A 146 15.20 -7.94 0.72
CA ASP A 146 16.10 -7.93 -0.44
C ASP A 146 16.70 -9.33 -0.74
N GLU A 147 17.53 -9.40 -1.79
CA GLU A 147 18.24 -10.62 -2.20
C GLU A 147 19.27 -11.15 -1.18
N HIS A 148 19.55 -10.41 -0.11
CA HIS A 148 20.39 -10.85 1.01
C HIS A 148 19.54 -11.27 2.23
N GLY A 149 18.22 -11.08 2.15
CA GLY A 149 17.26 -11.41 3.22
C GLY A 149 17.01 -10.27 4.21
N GLU A 150 17.55 -9.07 3.98
CA GLU A 150 17.38 -7.92 4.87
C GLU A 150 16.08 -7.16 4.58
N GLY A 151 15.33 -6.81 5.63
CA GLY A 151 14.13 -5.96 5.52
C GLY A 151 14.47 -4.46 5.39
N ASN A 152 13.50 -3.56 5.59
CA ASN A 152 13.71 -2.11 5.51
C ASN A 152 14.32 -1.67 4.15
N ILE A 153 13.86 -2.26 3.04
CA ILE A 153 14.38 -2.04 1.68
C ILE A 153 14.12 -0.62 1.12
N LEU A 154 13.10 0.07 1.64
CA LEU A 154 12.76 1.46 1.32
C LEU A 154 13.38 2.42 2.35
N ASP A 155 13.20 2.22 3.65
CA ASP A 155 13.80 3.09 4.68
C ASP A 155 15.33 3.22 4.51
N ARG A 156 16.05 2.12 4.27
CA ARG A 156 17.52 2.15 4.10
C ARG A 156 17.98 3.06 2.94
N LYS A 157 17.09 3.37 1.99
CA LYS A 157 17.42 4.13 0.76
C LYS A 157 17.11 5.63 0.85
N ALA A 158 15.99 6.03 1.43
CA ALA A 158 15.53 7.43 1.45
C ALA A 158 14.59 7.73 2.63
N ASP A 159 14.39 9.02 2.92
CA ASP A 159 13.28 9.51 3.73
C ASP A 159 12.09 9.90 2.82
N TYR A 160 10.84 9.67 3.24
CA TYR A 160 9.66 9.82 2.38
C TYR A 160 8.64 10.82 2.95
N ASP A 161 8.24 11.79 2.14
CA ASP A 161 7.16 12.73 2.46
C ASP A 161 5.88 12.34 1.69
N PHE A 162 4.83 11.94 2.42
CA PHE A 162 3.58 11.44 1.82
C PHE A 162 2.58 12.59 1.57
N ILE A 163 2.37 12.92 0.29
CA ILE A 163 1.67 14.13 -0.14
C ILE A 163 0.33 13.79 -0.79
N ARG A 164 -0.75 14.19 -0.13
CA ARG A 164 -2.15 13.97 -0.57
C ARG A 164 -2.57 15.00 -1.63
N ALA A 165 -1.96 14.92 -2.81
CA ALA A 165 -2.20 15.84 -3.92
C ALA A 165 -3.62 15.72 -4.49
N LEU A 166 -4.08 14.48 -4.73
CA LEU A 166 -5.44 14.17 -5.18
C LEU A 166 -5.84 12.74 -4.74
N PRO A 167 -5.93 12.48 -3.42
CA PRO A 167 -5.87 11.15 -2.85
C PRO A 167 -7.05 10.24 -3.25
N PRO A 168 -6.88 8.91 -3.17
CA PRO A 168 -7.95 7.95 -3.52
C PRO A 168 -8.96 7.73 -2.37
N SER A 169 -8.67 8.25 -1.18
CA SER A 169 -9.38 8.00 0.08
C SER A 169 -9.26 9.19 1.02
N GLY A 170 -10.24 9.41 1.88
CA GLY A 170 -10.32 10.63 2.69
C GLY A 170 -10.85 10.52 4.11
N PHE A 171 -10.45 11.49 4.92
CA PHE A 171 -10.81 11.62 6.32
C PHE A 171 -12.17 12.29 6.48
N SER A 172 -13.26 11.55 6.22
CA SER A 172 -14.64 12.04 6.35
C SER A 172 -14.99 12.62 7.73
N ARG A 173 -14.29 12.21 8.80
CA ARG A 173 -14.41 12.81 10.14
C ARG A 173 -13.76 14.19 10.29
N GLN A 174 -12.87 14.56 9.38
CA GLN A 174 -12.25 15.88 9.26
C GLN A 174 -13.00 16.78 8.25
N GLY A 175 -14.07 16.27 7.62
CA GLY A 175 -14.92 17.00 6.69
C GLY A 175 -14.67 16.71 5.20
N GLU A 176 -13.69 15.86 4.85
CA GLU A 176 -13.36 15.57 3.45
C GLU A 176 -14.50 14.86 2.70
N VAL A 177 -14.78 15.31 1.47
CA VAL A 177 -15.91 14.86 0.63
C VAL A 177 -15.44 14.07 -0.60
N SER A 178 -16.09 12.94 -0.86
CA SER A 178 -15.82 12.10 -2.05
C SER A 178 -16.19 12.85 -3.34
N GLY A 179 -15.31 12.82 -4.34
CA GLY A 179 -15.45 13.60 -5.58
C GLY A 179 -15.07 15.09 -5.47
N VAL A 180 -14.53 15.51 -4.32
CA VAL A 180 -14.06 16.89 -4.08
C VAL A 180 -12.64 16.89 -3.50
N ASP A 181 -12.45 16.17 -2.39
CA ASP A 181 -11.17 16.08 -1.67
C ASP A 181 -10.44 14.76 -1.94
N TYR A 182 -11.20 13.68 -2.23
CA TYR A 182 -10.67 12.37 -2.56
C TYR A 182 -11.52 11.64 -3.61
N PHE A 183 -10.90 10.75 -4.37
CA PHE A 183 -11.45 10.19 -5.61
C PHE A 183 -11.33 8.65 -5.62
N PRO A 184 -12.31 7.93 -5.04
CA PRO A 184 -12.24 6.48 -4.87
C PRO A 184 -12.59 5.73 -6.16
N TYR A 185 -11.94 4.59 -6.38
CA TYR A 185 -12.24 3.66 -7.48
C TYR A 185 -13.34 2.65 -7.13
N LYS A 186 -13.39 2.22 -5.85
CA LYS A 186 -14.34 1.24 -5.32
C LYS A 186 -14.83 1.68 -3.93
N PRO A 187 -16.06 1.30 -3.52
CA PRO A 187 -17.08 0.57 -4.28
C PRO A 187 -17.57 1.34 -5.51
N TYR A 188 -17.83 0.65 -6.63
CA TYR A 188 -18.13 1.30 -7.92
C TYR A 188 -19.34 2.23 -7.86
N ALA A 189 -20.34 1.92 -7.02
CA ALA A 189 -21.54 2.73 -6.82
C ALA A 189 -21.27 4.12 -6.19
N ILE A 190 -20.07 4.37 -5.66
CA ILE A 190 -19.63 5.67 -5.14
C ILE A 190 -18.29 6.14 -5.74
N SER A 191 -17.87 5.56 -6.87
CA SER A 191 -16.63 5.94 -7.53
C SER A 191 -16.77 7.32 -8.19
N ASN A 192 -15.74 8.16 -8.03
CA ASN A 192 -15.67 9.49 -8.62
C ASN A 192 -14.36 9.64 -9.40
N ARG A 193 -14.45 10.14 -10.64
CA ARG A 193 -13.27 10.48 -11.47
C ARG A 193 -12.87 11.94 -11.25
N PRO A 194 -11.56 12.27 -11.34
CA PRO A 194 -11.09 13.65 -11.28
C PRO A 194 -11.55 14.46 -12.50
N ARG A 195 -11.61 15.78 -12.34
CA ARG A 195 -11.84 16.76 -13.43
C ARG A 195 -10.51 17.39 -13.84
N TYR A 196 -10.45 18.02 -15.01
CA TYR A 196 -9.25 18.77 -15.43
C TYR A 196 -8.86 19.91 -14.45
N SER A 197 -9.82 20.49 -13.72
CA SER A 197 -9.54 21.43 -12.62
C SER A 197 -8.76 20.81 -11.46
N ASP A 198 -8.96 19.50 -11.23
CA ASP A 198 -8.34 18.76 -10.14
C ASP A 198 -6.94 18.30 -10.55
N LEU A 199 -6.74 17.97 -11.83
CA LEU A 199 -5.41 17.79 -12.41
C LEU A 199 -4.59 19.10 -12.41
N ALA A 200 -5.23 20.26 -12.59
CA ALA A 200 -4.56 21.55 -12.40
C ALA A 200 -4.16 21.79 -10.93
N ARG A 201 -4.95 21.34 -9.94
CA ARG A 201 -4.55 21.31 -8.51
C ARG A 201 -3.37 20.36 -8.28
N VAL A 202 -3.31 19.22 -8.97
CA VAL A 202 -2.16 18.30 -8.95
C VAL A 202 -0.90 18.96 -9.48
N THR A 203 -0.92 19.52 -10.69
CA THR A 203 0.25 20.21 -11.30
C THR A 203 0.82 21.27 -10.35
N ASN A 204 -0.05 22.14 -9.83
CA ASN A 204 0.34 23.17 -8.85
C ASN A 204 0.92 22.61 -7.54
N THR A 205 0.56 21.38 -7.16
CA THR A 205 1.05 20.75 -5.92
C THR A 205 2.38 20.05 -6.15
N VAL A 206 2.50 19.25 -7.21
CA VAL A 206 3.74 18.54 -7.58
C VAL A 206 4.86 19.53 -7.86
N GLN A 207 4.59 20.59 -8.65
CA GLN A 207 5.59 21.64 -8.95
C GLN A 207 6.15 22.26 -7.66
N ARG A 208 5.30 22.84 -6.80
CA ARG A 208 5.74 23.47 -5.53
C ARG A 208 6.49 22.52 -4.60
N SER A 209 6.17 21.23 -4.62
CA SER A 209 6.90 20.23 -3.84
C SER A 209 8.30 20.02 -4.39
N LEU A 210 8.46 19.85 -5.70
CA LEU A 210 9.77 19.64 -6.33
C LEU A 210 10.63 20.92 -6.34
N ASP A 211 10.03 22.09 -6.54
CA ASP A 211 10.65 23.42 -6.43
C ASP A 211 11.30 23.69 -5.05
N SER A 212 10.91 22.94 -4.01
CA SER A 212 11.41 23.14 -2.65
C SER A 212 12.92 22.91 -2.50
N GLY A 213 13.55 22.23 -3.45
CA GLY A 213 14.95 21.80 -3.39
C GLY A 213 15.24 20.74 -2.33
N GLN A 214 14.20 20.13 -1.74
CA GLN A 214 14.36 19.15 -0.63
C GLN A 214 14.40 17.70 -1.09
N TYR A 215 13.98 17.39 -2.33
CA TYR A 215 13.76 16.02 -2.81
C TYR A 215 14.70 15.66 -3.97
N ALA A 216 15.06 14.37 -4.07
CA ALA A 216 15.78 13.78 -5.19
C ALA A 216 14.87 13.42 -6.38
N GLY A 217 13.55 13.38 -6.16
CA GLY A 217 12.54 13.02 -7.16
C GLY A 217 11.15 12.86 -6.54
N GLY A 218 10.18 12.52 -7.38
CA GLY A 218 8.79 12.29 -7.00
C GLY A 218 8.26 10.93 -7.44
N ILE A 219 7.39 10.32 -6.63
CA ILE A 219 6.62 9.11 -7.00
C ILE A 219 5.15 9.50 -7.13
N TRP A 220 4.51 9.20 -8.27
CA TRP A 220 3.09 9.44 -8.51
C TRP A 220 2.31 8.12 -8.53
N LEU A 221 1.42 7.91 -7.56
CA LEU A 221 0.71 6.63 -7.40
C LEU A 221 -0.73 6.73 -7.90
N GLU A 222 -1.08 6.06 -9.00
CA GLU A 222 -2.44 6.10 -9.60
C GLU A 222 -2.99 4.72 -9.99
N GLY A 223 -4.27 4.68 -10.38
CA GLY A 223 -4.91 3.49 -10.92
C GLY A 223 -4.46 3.21 -12.36
N SER A 224 -4.20 1.94 -12.67
CA SER A 224 -3.80 1.53 -14.03
C SER A 224 -4.73 1.92 -15.18
N PRO A 225 -6.03 2.25 -14.99
CA PRO A 225 -6.87 2.76 -16.09
C PRO A 225 -6.61 4.20 -16.54
N THR A 226 -5.92 5.04 -15.77
CA THR A 226 -5.70 6.48 -16.06
C THR A 226 -4.27 6.97 -15.83
N VAL A 227 -3.40 6.14 -15.23
CA VAL A 227 -2.00 6.47 -14.95
C VAL A 227 -1.21 6.90 -16.20
N GLU A 228 -1.52 6.38 -17.39
CA GLU A 228 -0.89 6.83 -18.65
C GLU A 228 -1.22 8.30 -18.96
N GLU A 229 -2.49 8.68 -18.79
CA GLU A 229 -3.00 10.03 -19.06
C GLU A 229 -2.38 11.05 -18.08
N THR A 230 -2.34 10.73 -16.79
CA THR A 230 -1.76 11.62 -15.77
C THR A 230 -0.23 11.63 -15.81
N CYS A 231 0.44 10.52 -16.13
CA CYS A 231 1.90 10.49 -16.32
C CYS A 231 2.29 11.42 -17.48
N TYR A 232 1.57 11.36 -18.61
CA TYR A 232 1.80 12.26 -19.74
C TYR A 232 1.45 13.72 -19.42
N TRP A 233 0.37 13.98 -18.68
CA TRP A 233 0.01 15.31 -18.17
C TRP A 233 1.13 15.92 -17.30
N LEU A 234 1.69 15.15 -16.37
CA LEU A 234 2.81 15.59 -15.52
C LEU A 234 4.08 15.85 -16.35
N SER A 235 4.41 14.95 -17.29
CA SER A 235 5.58 15.08 -18.18
C SER A 235 5.54 16.30 -19.11
N LEU A 236 4.36 16.90 -19.32
CA LEU A 236 4.18 18.10 -20.14
C LEU A 236 4.07 19.41 -19.34
N LEU A 237 3.81 19.34 -18.03
CA LEU A 237 3.37 20.49 -17.23
C LEU A 237 4.12 20.71 -15.92
N ILE A 238 5.03 19.80 -15.53
CA ILE A 238 5.98 20.04 -14.44
C ILE A 238 7.32 20.46 -15.05
N ASP A 239 7.74 21.69 -14.75
CA ASP A 239 9.02 22.28 -15.17
C ASP A 239 10.09 21.87 -14.15
N THR A 240 10.74 20.72 -14.37
CA THR A 240 11.78 20.21 -13.47
C THR A 240 12.72 19.20 -14.16
N ASP A 241 13.99 19.22 -13.76
CA ASP A 241 14.95 18.17 -14.12
C ASP A 241 14.85 16.93 -13.20
N LEU A 242 14.09 16.99 -12.10
CA LEU A 242 13.97 15.89 -11.14
C LEU A 242 13.12 14.73 -11.69
N PRO A 243 13.52 13.46 -11.52
CA PRO A 243 12.75 12.31 -11.99
C PRO A 243 11.39 12.20 -11.30
N ILE A 244 10.35 11.93 -12.10
CA ILE A 244 9.00 11.60 -11.60
C ILE A 244 8.62 10.18 -12.05
N ALA A 245 8.54 9.25 -11.11
CA ALA A 245 8.13 7.86 -11.36
C ALA A 245 6.64 7.66 -11.10
N ALA A 246 5.85 7.43 -12.15
CA ALA A 246 4.44 7.08 -12.06
C ALA A 246 4.25 5.57 -11.94
N CYS A 247 3.64 5.10 -10.85
CA CYS A 247 3.41 3.68 -10.59
C CYS A 247 1.92 3.39 -10.45
N ALA A 248 1.53 2.19 -10.88
CA ALA A 248 0.22 1.63 -10.61
C ALA A 248 0.38 0.22 -10.01
N SER A 249 -0.75 -0.46 -9.80
CA SER A 249 -0.72 -1.90 -9.64
C SER A 249 -1.87 -2.61 -10.33
N GLN A 250 -1.55 -3.70 -11.01
CA GLN A 250 -2.47 -4.82 -11.14
C GLN A 250 -2.23 -5.64 -9.84
N ARG A 251 -2.20 -6.40 -8.72
CA ARG A 251 -3.15 -6.96 -7.71
C ARG A 251 -3.05 -6.04 -6.49
N THR A 252 -4.17 -5.71 -5.83
CA THR A 252 -4.21 -4.68 -4.77
C THR A 252 -3.28 -5.07 -3.62
N HIS A 253 -2.67 -4.11 -2.92
CA HIS A 253 -1.69 -4.38 -1.85
C HIS A 253 -2.22 -5.41 -0.84
N GLY A 254 -1.43 -6.46 -0.57
CA GLY A 254 -1.85 -7.61 0.24
C GLY A 254 -2.65 -8.70 -0.49
N GLN A 255 -2.92 -8.58 -1.79
CA GLN A 255 -3.29 -9.75 -2.62
C GLN A 255 -2.06 -10.60 -2.93
N LEU A 256 -2.27 -11.89 -3.20
CA LEU A 256 -1.20 -12.78 -3.66
C LEU A 256 -0.51 -12.20 -4.90
N ALA A 257 0.81 -12.01 -4.80
CA ALA A 257 1.67 -11.45 -5.85
C ALA A 257 1.25 -10.06 -6.35
N ASN A 258 0.98 -9.11 -5.43
CA ASN A 258 0.81 -7.70 -5.76
C ASN A 258 2.10 -7.09 -6.34
N ASP A 259 2.07 -6.71 -7.61
CA ASP A 259 3.18 -6.07 -8.35
C ASP A 259 3.52 -4.67 -7.83
N GLY A 260 2.55 -3.97 -7.22
CA GLY A 260 2.74 -2.60 -6.74
C GLY A 260 3.91 -2.44 -5.78
N ASP A 261 4.14 -3.41 -4.90
CA ASP A 261 5.20 -3.32 -3.89
C ASP A 261 6.60 -3.33 -4.55
N ARG A 262 6.79 -4.13 -5.60
CA ARG A 262 8.01 -4.10 -6.43
C ARG A 262 8.07 -2.82 -7.27
N ASN A 263 6.97 -2.38 -7.88
CA ASN A 263 6.94 -1.13 -8.66
C ASN A 263 7.36 0.10 -7.82
N ILE A 264 7.04 0.14 -6.52
CA ILE A 264 7.53 1.19 -5.58
C ILE A 264 9.04 1.06 -5.35
N VAL A 265 9.56 -0.15 -5.15
CA VAL A 265 11.01 -0.40 -4.99
C VAL A 265 11.77 0.00 -6.27
N ASP A 266 11.26 -0.39 -7.45
CA ASP A 266 11.79 0.00 -8.77
C ASP A 266 11.81 1.52 -8.94
N ALA A 267 10.74 2.22 -8.51
CA ALA A 267 10.64 3.67 -8.62
C ALA A 267 11.65 4.41 -7.73
N VAL A 268 11.88 3.92 -6.50
CA VAL A 268 12.93 4.44 -5.62
C VAL A 268 14.32 4.16 -6.21
N GLU A 269 14.55 2.97 -6.75
CA GLU A 269 15.82 2.60 -7.41
C GLU A 269 16.08 3.48 -8.65
N PHE A 270 15.05 3.73 -9.48
CA PHE A 270 15.13 4.66 -10.62
C PHE A 270 15.44 6.09 -10.20
N ILE A 271 14.72 6.65 -9.21
CA ILE A 271 14.94 8.03 -8.73
C ILE A 271 16.36 8.20 -8.19
N LEU A 272 16.86 7.22 -7.42
CA LEU A 272 18.19 7.28 -6.80
C LEU A 272 19.33 6.85 -7.74
N SER A 273 19.04 6.31 -8.93
CA SER A 273 20.05 5.91 -9.92
C SER A 273 20.90 7.06 -10.48
N GLY A 274 20.40 8.30 -10.38
CA GLY A 274 20.95 9.47 -11.06
C GLY A 274 20.72 9.50 -12.59
N GLN A 275 20.11 8.47 -13.18
CA GLN A 275 19.86 8.36 -14.63
C GLN A 275 18.52 8.96 -15.06
N GLY A 276 17.61 9.22 -14.12
CA GLY A 276 16.28 9.76 -14.40
C GLY A 276 16.20 11.26 -14.63
N ALA A 277 17.31 12.00 -14.46
CA ALA A 277 17.33 13.45 -14.58
C ALA A 277 17.02 13.92 -16.00
N GLY A 278 16.14 14.93 -16.14
CA GLY A 278 15.73 15.48 -17.42
C GLY A 278 14.87 14.56 -18.30
N LEU A 279 14.46 13.37 -17.82
CA LEU A 279 13.56 12.46 -18.55
C LEU A 279 12.07 12.83 -18.42
N GLY A 280 11.74 13.84 -17.60
CA GLY A 280 10.38 14.20 -17.24
C GLY A 280 9.71 13.15 -16.35
N ALA A 281 8.41 12.94 -16.53
CA ALA A 281 7.73 11.81 -15.90
C ALA A 281 7.84 10.53 -16.74
N VAL A 282 7.96 9.40 -16.05
CA VAL A 282 8.05 8.04 -16.62
C VAL A 282 7.10 7.09 -15.92
N GLY A 283 6.55 6.10 -16.62
CA GLY A 283 5.88 4.96 -16.00
C GLY A 283 6.91 3.97 -15.47
N VAL A 284 6.80 3.54 -14.20
CA VAL A 284 7.60 2.46 -13.62
C VAL A 284 6.66 1.34 -13.19
N GLN A 285 6.74 0.22 -13.91
CA GLN A 285 5.78 -0.89 -13.82
C GLN A 285 6.41 -2.15 -14.45
N ASP A 286 6.30 -3.31 -13.79
CA ASP A 286 6.74 -4.61 -14.35
C ASP A 286 8.25 -4.63 -14.67
N GLU A 287 9.07 -4.18 -13.70
CA GLU A 287 10.54 -4.04 -13.77
C GLU A 287 11.04 -3.21 -14.99
N ARG A 288 10.20 -2.31 -15.50
CA ARG A 288 10.47 -1.49 -16.70
C ARG A 288 10.14 -0.02 -16.49
N ILE A 289 10.93 0.82 -17.17
CA ILE A 289 10.77 2.27 -17.22
C ILE A 289 10.27 2.64 -18.62
N TYR A 290 9.15 3.36 -18.69
CA TYR A 290 8.51 3.81 -19.93
C TYR A 290 8.47 5.34 -19.96
N ALA A 291 8.98 5.97 -21.01
CA ALA A 291 8.77 7.41 -21.21
C ALA A 291 7.26 7.71 -21.30
N ALA A 292 6.76 8.75 -20.61
CA ALA A 292 5.31 8.99 -20.49
C ALA A 292 4.54 9.07 -21.82
N ARG A 293 5.20 9.47 -22.91
CA ARG A 293 4.63 9.51 -24.26
C ARG A 293 4.29 8.12 -24.83
N GLU A 294 5.05 7.10 -24.45
CA GLU A 294 4.91 5.71 -24.92
C GLU A 294 4.34 4.76 -23.85
N PHE A 295 4.22 5.23 -22.59
CA PHE A 295 3.64 4.43 -21.52
C PHE A 295 2.14 4.26 -21.75
N LYS A 296 1.71 3.00 -21.91
CA LYS A 296 0.32 2.65 -22.18
C LYS A 296 -0.03 1.30 -21.60
N LYS A 297 -1.22 1.19 -21.01
CA LYS A 297 -1.87 -0.09 -20.68
C LYS A 297 -2.38 -0.75 -21.97
N ALA A 298 -1.71 -1.84 -22.36
CA ALA A 298 -2.10 -2.63 -23.53
C ALA A 298 -3.36 -3.49 -23.27
N ASP A 299 -3.44 -4.10 -22.09
CA ASP A 299 -4.44 -5.13 -21.75
C ASP A 299 -5.16 -4.85 -20.43
N ASP A 300 -6.41 -5.30 -20.35
CA ASP A 300 -7.12 -5.53 -19.09
C ASP A 300 -6.77 -6.90 -18.49
N ARG A 301 -7.01 -7.08 -17.19
CA ARG A 301 -6.79 -8.38 -16.56
C ARG A 301 -7.82 -9.40 -17.08
N PRO A 302 -7.44 -10.67 -17.28
CA PRO A 302 -8.39 -11.76 -17.41
C PRO A 302 -8.99 -12.11 -16.04
N GLY A 303 -9.84 -11.22 -15.50
CA GLY A 303 -10.44 -11.30 -14.15
C GLY A 303 -10.37 -9.99 -13.37
#